data_AF-A0A529NEM4-F1
#
_entry.id   AF-A0A529NEM4-F1
#
_cell.length_a   1.000
_cell.length_b   1.000
_cell.length_c   1.000
_cell.angle_alpha   90.00
_cell.angle_beta   90.00
_cell.angle_gamma   90.00
#
_symmetry.space_group_name_H-M   'P 1'
#
loop_
_entity.id
_entity.type
_entity.pdbx_description
1 polymer ?
#
loop_
_entity_poly.entity_id
_entity_poly.type
_entity_poly.pdbx_seq_one_letter_code
_entity_poly.pdbx_strand_id
1 'polypeptide(L)'
;LTMEWVDGVKMNDIAGLVEAGHDLRAIAANLIQSFLRHTLRDGFFHADMHPGNLFVEANGTIVAVDLGIAGRLGKKERRFLAEILYGFIVRDYQRVAEVHFEAGYVPRQHNVSAFAQAIRAIGEPIHGQPAETISMAKLLTLLFEVTELFDMATRPELILLQKTM
;
A
#
# COMPACT_ATOMS: atom_id res chain seq x y z
N LEU A 1 -14.52 -23.14 10.03
CA LEU A 1 -13.75 -23.02 8.78
C LEU A 1 -12.62 -24.04 8.85
N THR A 2 -12.40 -24.84 7.82
CA THR A 2 -11.27 -25.77 7.71
C THR A 2 -10.63 -25.57 6.34
N MET A 3 -9.31 -25.45 6.30
CA MET A 3 -8.51 -25.24 5.09
C MET A 3 -7.41 -26.29 5.01
N GLU A 4 -6.70 -26.35 3.88
CA GLU A 4 -5.53 -27.19 3.75
C GLU A 4 -4.44 -26.80 4.76
N TRP A 5 -3.62 -27.77 5.15
CA TRP A 5 -2.49 -27.52 6.02
C TRP A 5 -1.36 -26.86 5.21
N VAL A 6 -0.81 -25.77 5.73
CA VAL A 6 0.32 -25.06 5.12
C VAL A 6 1.61 -25.55 5.75
N ASP A 7 2.46 -26.20 4.95
CA ASP A 7 3.79 -26.66 5.35
C ASP A 7 4.84 -25.62 4.95
N GLY A 8 4.98 -24.57 5.77
CA GLY A 8 5.87 -23.45 5.50
C GLY A 8 6.40 -22.77 6.77
N VAL A 9 7.45 -21.97 6.59
CA VAL A 9 8.04 -21.14 7.65
C VAL A 9 7.22 -19.86 7.80
N LYS A 10 6.94 -19.44 9.04
CA LYS A 10 6.21 -18.18 9.27
C LYS A 10 7.04 -16.99 8.78
N MET A 11 6.39 -16.02 8.15
CA MET A 11 7.06 -14.84 7.60
C MET A 11 7.77 -13.98 8.67
N ASN A 12 7.31 -14.03 9.91
CA ASN A 12 7.93 -13.33 11.03
C ASN A 12 9.15 -14.08 11.63
N ASP A 13 9.39 -15.33 11.23
CA ASP A 13 10.57 -16.11 11.63
C ASP A 13 11.70 -15.93 10.61
N ILE A 14 12.38 -14.79 10.71
CA ILE A 14 13.47 -14.44 9.80
C ILE A 14 14.63 -15.44 9.89
N ALA A 15 14.92 -15.95 11.09
CA ALA A 15 15.98 -16.94 11.29
C ALA A 15 15.63 -18.26 10.59
N GLY A 16 14.41 -18.76 10.80
CA GLY A 16 13.92 -19.97 10.12
C GLY A 16 13.90 -19.82 8.60
N LEU A 17 13.53 -18.64 8.08
CA LEU A 17 13.56 -18.39 6.63
C LEU A 17 14.98 -18.47 6.06
N VAL A 18 15.96 -17.91 6.77
CA VAL A 18 17.37 -17.96 6.36
C VAL A 18 17.93 -19.38 6.46
N GLU A 19 17.61 -20.11 7.53
CA GLU A 19 18.01 -21.52 7.71
C GLU A 19 17.41 -22.44 6.64
N ALA A 20 16.17 -22.17 6.20
CA ALA A 20 15.52 -22.85 5.09
C ALA A 20 16.11 -22.48 3.71
N GLY A 21 17.07 -21.56 3.65
CA GLY A 21 17.76 -21.16 2.42
C GLY A 21 16.98 -20.17 1.57
N HIS A 22 15.99 -19.47 2.13
CA HIS A 22 15.22 -18.48 1.39
C HIS A 22 15.98 -17.17 1.14
N ASP A 23 15.81 -16.59 -0.05
CA ASP A 23 16.21 -15.22 -0.34
C ASP A 23 15.14 -14.24 0.17
N LEU A 24 15.44 -13.59 1.29
CA LEU A 24 14.55 -12.61 1.92
C LEU A 24 14.23 -11.42 1.00
N ARG A 25 15.18 -11.00 0.14
CA ARG A 25 14.95 -9.88 -0.80
C ARG A 25 13.99 -10.30 -1.89
N ALA A 26 14.14 -11.52 -2.41
CA ALA A 26 13.22 -12.08 -3.39
C ALA A 26 11.80 -12.24 -2.79
N ILE A 27 11.68 -12.72 -1.55
CA ILE A 27 10.38 -12.83 -0.87
C ILE A 27 9.72 -11.46 -0.70
N ALA A 28 10.44 -10.47 -0.20
CA ALA A 28 9.91 -9.12 -0.01
C ALA A 28 9.45 -8.50 -1.34
N ALA A 29 10.24 -8.66 -2.41
CA ALA A 29 9.86 -8.21 -3.75
C ALA A 29 8.61 -8.93 -4.26
N ASN A 30 8.54 -10.26 -4.09
CA ASN A 30 7.39 -11.06 -4.49
C ASN A 30 6.13 -10.68 -3.72
N LEU A 31 6.24 -10.40 -2.41
CA LEU A 31 5.13 -9.95 -1.57
C LEU A 31 4.53 -8.66 -2.08
N ILE A 32 5.36 -7.63 -2.29
CA ILE A 32 4.93 -6.32 -2.79
C ILE A 32 4.34 -6.44 -4.19
N GLN A 33 5.00 -7.19 -5.09
CA GLN A 33 4.47 -7.40 -6.44
C GLN A 33 3.14 -8.14 -6.44
N SER A 34 2.97 -9.15 -5.58
CA SER A 34 1.73 -9.90 -5.44
C SER A 34 0.60 -8.98 -4.97
N PHE A 35 0.84 -8.19 -3.92
CA PHE A 35 -0.11 -7.20 -3.42
C PHE A 35 -0.52 -6.18 -4.50
N LEU A 36 0.46 -5.60 -5.21
CA LEU A 36 0.18 -4.64 -6.28
C LEU A 36 -0.58 -5.27 -7.45
N ARG A 37 -0.25 -6.50 -7.85
CA ARG A 37 -0.97 -7.23 -8.91
C ARG A 37 -2.41 -7.51 -8.48
N HIS A 38 -2.63 -8.11 -7.31
CA HIS A 38 -3.98 -8.39 -6.82
C HIS A 38 -4.81 -7.09 -6.75
N THR A 39 -4.24 -6.04 -6.17
CA THR A 39 -4.95 -4.77 -5.97
C THR A 39 -5.24 -4.04 -7.28
N LEU A 40 -4.22 -3.80 -8.11
CA LEU A 40 -4.32 -2.94 -9.30
C LEU A 40 -4.79 -3.68 -10.56
N ARG A 41 -4.42 -4.97 -10.72
CA ARG A 41 -4.80 -5.80 -11.89
C ARG A 41 -6.08 -6.58 -11.63
N ASP A 42 -6.24 -7.17 -10.46
CA ASP A 42 -7.36 -8.07 -10.19
C ASP A 42 -8.51 -7.38 -9.43
N GLY A 43 -8.22 -6.25 -8.78
CA GLY A 43 -9.21 -5.52 -7.97
C GLY A 43 -9.60 -6.26 -6.70
N PHE A 44 -8.74 -7.13 -6.19
CA PHE A 44 -8.90 -7.84 -4.94
C PHE A 44 -7.67 -7.60 -4.08
N PHE A 45 -7.83 -7.36 -2.79
CA PHE A 45 -6.68 -7.16 -1.91
C PHE A 45 -6.94 -7.76 -0.55
N HIS A 46 -5.88 -8.30 0.03
CA HIS A 46 -5.86 -8.66 1.44
C HIS A 46 -5.40 -7.43 2.21
N ALA A 47 -6.25 -6.91 3.08
CA ALA A 47 -6.02 -5.65 3.78
C ALA A 47 -5.24 -5.82 5.10
N ASP A 48 -4.75 -7.03 5.38
CA ASP A 48 -4.05 -7.37 6.63
C ASP A 48 -2.90 -8.37 6.39
N MET A 49 -2.00 -8.01 5.48
CA MET A 49 -0.80 -8.78 5.11
C MET A 49 0.30 -8.75 6.19
N HIS A 50 -0.09 -8.77 7.46
CA HIS A 50 0.85 -8.82 8.57
C HIS A 50 1.68 -10.12 8.52
N PRO A 51 3.00 -10.10 8.81
CA PRO A 51 3.83 -11.30 8.78
C PRO A 51 3.33 -12.49 9.62
N GLY A 52 2.49 -12.26 10.63
CA GLY A 52 1.84 -13.33 11.39
C GLY A 52 0.82 -14.16 10.61
N ASN A 53 0.25 -13.60 9.53
CA ASN A 53 -0.76 -14.23 8.67
C ASN A 53 -0.15 -14.87 7.40
N LEU A 54 1.18 -14.80 7.26
CA LEU A 54 1.89 -15.21 6.06
C LEU A 54 2.89 -16.32 6.37
N PHE A 55 2.96 -17.28 5.46
CA PHE A 55 3.91 -18.40 5.47
C PHE A 55 4.68 -18.43 4.16
N VAL A 56 5.88 -18.99 4.19
CA VAL A 56 6.71 -19.27 3.01
C VAL A 56 6.93 -20.77 2.93
N GLU A 57 6.44 -21.38 1.87
CA GLU A 57 6.72 -22.79 1.56
C GLU A 57 8.16 -22.96 1.05
N ALA A 58 8.67 -24.19 1.07
CA ALA A 58 10.05 -24.50 0.65
C ALA A 58 10.42 -24.01 -0.77
N ASN A 59 9.44 -23.91 -1.67
CA ASN A 59 9.63 -23.40 -3.03
C ASN A 59 9.60 -21.85 -3.14
N GLY A 60 9.42 -21.13 -2.04
CA GLY A 60 9.30 -19.68 -1.97
C GLY A 60 7.88 -19.13 -2.19
N THR A 61 6.87 -20.00 -2.28
CA THR A 61 5.46 -19.58 -2.37
C THR A 61 5.04 -18.90 -1.08
N ILE A 62 4.44 -17.71 -1.20
CA ILE A 62 3.89 -16.97 -0.07
C ILE A 62 2.41 -17.35 0.10
N VAL A 63 2.06 -17.91 1.25
CA VAL A 63 0.71 -18.35 1.57
C VAL A 63 0.11 -17.44 2.64
N ALA A 64 -1.06 -16.85 2.34
CA ALA A 64 -1.84 -16.08 3.30
C ALA A 64 -2.94 -16.96 3.89
N VAL A 65 -2.99 -17.07 5.22
CA VAL A 65 -3.91 -17.99 5.92
C VAL A 65 -5.12 -17.31 6.55
N ASP A 66 -5.05 -16.00 6.79
CA ASP A 66 -6.16 -15.20 7.30
C ASP A 66 -6.67 -14.29 6.19
N LEU A 67 -7.96 -14.36 5.87
CA LEU A 67 -8.62 -13.46 4.91
C LEU A 67 -9.77 -12.68 5.57
N GLY A 68 -9.74 -12.54 6.90
CA GLY A 68 -10.75 -11.85 7.69
C GLY A 68 -10.90 -10.37 7.32
N ILE A 69 -9.83 -9.75 6.79
CA ILE A 69 -9.86 -8.41 6.22
C ILE A 69 -9.37 -8.46 4.77
N ALA A 70 -10.32 -8.54 3.85
CA ALA A 70 -10.10 -8.49 2.41
C ALA A 70 -11.15 -7.62 1.74
N GLY A 71 -10.79 -7.00 0.61
CA GLY A 71 -11.62 -6.03 -0.08
C GLY A 71 -11.55 -6.15 -1.60
N ARG A 72 -12.43 -5.40 -2.26
CA ARG A 72 -12.44 -5.28 -3.72
C ARG A 72 -12.44 -3.82 -4.15
N LEU A 73 -11.76 -3.54 -5.26
CA LEU A 73 -11.75 -2.23 -5.90
C LEU A 73 -12.42 -2.32 -7.27
N GLY A 74 -13.31 -1.37 -7.54
CA GLY A 74 -13.89 -1.17 -8.87
C GLY A 74 -12.83 -0.73 -9.87
N LYS A 75 -13.15 -0.82 -11.16
CA LYS A 75 -12.23 -0.40 -12.24
C LYS A 75 -11.82 1.08 -12.10
N LYS A 76 -12.74 1.92 -11.65
CA LYS A 76 -12.52 3.36 -11.45
C LYS A 76 -11.52 3.60 -10.31
N GLU A 77 -11.74 2.98 -9.17
CA GLU A 77 -10.88 3.08 -7.99
C GLU A 77 -9.46 2.55 -8.29
N ARG A 78 -9.36 1.41 -8.98
CA ARG A 78 -8.08 0.85 -9.42
C ARG A 78 -7.29 1.81 -10.30
N ARG A 79 -7.97 2.47 -11.25
CA ARG A 79 -7.35 3.47 -12.13
C ARG A 79 -6.82 4.63 -11.31
N PHE A 80 -7.61 5.17 -10.40
CA PHE A 80 -7.16 6.28 -9.55
C PHE A 80 -5.97 5.90 -8.68
N LEU A 81 -6.01 4.75 -8.03
CA LEU A 81 -4.89 4.27 -7.22
C LEU A 81 -3.61 4.10 -8.07
N ALA A 82 -3.73 3.52 -9.27
CA ALA A 82 -2.62 3.37 -10.19
C ALA A 82 -2.04 4.73 -10.63
N GLU A 83 -2.89 5.69 -10.98
CA GLU A 83 -2.44 7.02 -11.40
C GLU A 83 -1.80 7.82 -10.25
N ILE A 84 -2.32 7.70 -9.03
CA ILE A 84 -1.74 8.31 -7.83
C ILE A 84 -0.33 7.73 -7.58
N LEU A 85 -0.21 6.40 -7.51
CA LEU A 85 1.07 5.73 -7.29
C LEU A 85 2.08 6.07 -8.39
N TYR A 86 1.67 6.02 -9.65
CA TYR A 86 2.52 6.37 -10.78
C TYR A 86 2.98 7.83 -10.71
N GLY A 87 2.08 8.76 -10.39
CA GLY A 87 2.39 10.18 -10.23
C GLY A 87 3.43 10.43 -9.13
N PHE A 88 3.37 9.71 -8.00
CA PHE A 88 4.43 9.76 -6.99
C PHE A 88 5.78 9.24 -7.50
N ILE A 89 5.79 8.15 -8.28
CA ILE A 89 7.01 7.56 -8.84
C ILE A 89 7.70 8.54 -9.79
N VAL A 90 6.95 9.12 -10.73
CA VAL A 90 7.48 10.06 -11.73
C VAL A 90 7.54 11.51 -11.23
N ARG A 91 7.15 11.75 -9.98
CA ARG A 91 7.15 13.05 -9.30
C ARG A 91 6.24 14.09 -9.96
N ASP A 92 5.16 13.64 -10.59
CA ASP A 92 4.11 14.49 -11.14
C ASP A 92 3.02 14.74 -10.08
N TYR A 93 3.35 15.59 -9.10
CA TYR A 93 2.44 15.93 -8.01
C TYR A 93 1.20 16.72 -8.47
N GLN A 94 1.29 17.40 -9.61
CA GLN A 94 0.16 18.08 -10.22
C GLN A 94 -0.87 17.06 -10.70
N ARG A 95 -0.43 16.01 -11.41
CA ARG A 95 -1.33 14.92 -11.81
C ARG A 95 -1.89 14.18 -10.61
N VAL A 96 -1.09 13.92 -9.59
CA VAL A 96 -1.59 13.29 -8.35
C VAL A 96 -2.72 14.14 -7.75
N ALA A 97 -2.55 15.46 -7.65
CA ALA A 97 -3.59 16.34 -7.16
C ALA A 97 -4.86 16.24 -8.01
N GLU A 98 -4.77 16.41 -9.34
CA GLU A 98 -5.91 16.31 -10.25
C GLU A 98 -6.71 15.02 -10.06
N VAL A 99 -6.02 13.88 -9.95
CA VAL A 99 -6.67 12.57 -9.73
C VAL A 99 -7.45 12.53 -8.43
N HIS A 100 -6.99 13.17 -7.35
CA HIS A 100 -7.74 13.25 -6.09
C HIS A 100 -9.03 14.07 -6.22
N PHE A 101 -9.04 15.13 -7.03
CA PHE A 101 -10.25 15.90 -7.34
C PHE A 101 -11.18 15.14 -8.30
N GLU A 102 -10.65 14.46 -9.32
CA GLU A 102 -11.41 13.60 -10.24
C GLU A 102 -12.08 12.43 -9.51
N ALA A 103 -11.41 11.88 -8.51
CA ALA A 103 -11.93 10.82 -7.65
C ALA A 103 -12.98 11.30 -6.64
N GLY A 104 -13.05 12.62 -6.43
CA GLY A 104 -13.93 13.25 -5.44
C GLY A 104 -13.46 13.05 -4.00
N TYR A 105 -12.16 12.81 -3.79
CA TYR A 105 -11.57 12.74 -2.45
C TYR A 105 -11.38 14.13 -1.87
N VAL A 106 -10.98 15.09 -2.69
CA VAL A 106 -10.86 16.50 -2.31
C VAL A 106 -12.07 17.26 -2.85
N PRO A 107 -12.80 18.01 -2.00
CA PRO A 107 -13.89 18.87 -2.44
C PRO A 107 -13.43 19.94 -3.44
N ARG A 108 -14.29 20.24 -4.43
CA ARG A 108 -13.96 21.16 -5.55
C ARG A 108 -13.74 22.62 -5.14
N GLN A 109 -14.09 23.02 -3.92
CA GLN A 109 -13.79 24.37 -3.44
C GLN A 109 -12.29 24.61 -3.22
N HIS A 110 -11.50 23.54 -3.03
CA HIS A 110 -10.07 23.64 -2.80
C HIS A 110 -9.28 23.90 -4.08
N ASN A 111 -8.10 24.52 -3.93
CA ASN A 111 -7.22 24.81 -5.05
C ASN A 111 -6.30 23.62 -5.38
N VAL A 112 -6.33 23.16 -6.64
CA VAL A 112 -5.53 22.00 -7.11
C VAL A 112 -4.03 22.24 -6.96
N SER A 113 -3.52 23.43 -7.30
CA SER A 113 -2.09 23.75 -7.19
C SER A 113 -1.62 23.80 -5.74
N ALA A 114 -2.44 24.31 -4.83
CA ALA A 114 -2.15 24.29 -3.40
C ALA A 114 -2.10 22.85 -2.87
N PHE A 115 -3.03 22.00 -3.29
CA PHE A 115 -3.04 20.58 -2.92
C PHE A 115 -1.82 19.84 -3.49
N ALA A 116 -1.41 20.12 -4.73
CA ALA A 116 -0.21 19.56 -5.31
C ALA A 116 1.06 19.91 -4.52
N GLN A 117 1.16 21.12 -3.97
CA GLN A 117 2.25 21.52 -3.09
C GLN A 117 2.24 20.72 -1.78
N ALA A 118 1.06 20.51 -1.19
CA ALA A 118 0.92 19.70 0.02
C ALA A 118 1.32 18.23 -0.22
N ILE A 119 0.86 17.62 -1.32
CA ILE A 119 1.27 16.27 -1.72
C ILE A 119 2.78 16.20 -1.94
N ARG A 120 3.38 17.22 -2.59
CA ARG A 120 4.83 17.27 -2.78
C ARG A 120 5.59 17.27 -1.46
N ALA A 121 5.11 18.02 -0.46
CA ALA A 121 5.73 18.06 0.86
C ALA A 121 5.72 16.68 1.56
N ILE A 122 4.75 15.82 1.25
CA ILE A 122 4.68 14.43 1.70
C ILE A 122 5.63 13.53 0.89
N GLY A 123 5.58 13.63 -0.44
CA GLY A 123 6.26 12.67 -1.34
C GLY A 123 7.75 12.92 -1.54
N GLU A 124 8.20 14.18 -1.51
CA GLU A 124 9.60 14.54 -1.78
C GLU A 124 10.57 13.98 -0.73
N PRO A 125 10.30 14.06 0.59
CA PRO A 125 11.23 13.55 1.61
C PRO A 125 11.44 12.03 1.59
N ILE A 126 10.49 11.27 1.03
CA ILE A 126 10.54 9.80 1.00
C ILE A 126 11.05 9.24 -0.32
N HIS A 127 11.06 10.06 -1.38
CA HIS A 127 11.45 9.59 -2.71
C HIS A 127 12.92 9.16 -2.75
N GLY A 128 13.16 7.93 -3.20
CA GLY A 128 14.50 7.36 -3.32
C GLY A 128 15.20 7.05 -1.99
N GLN A 129 14.54 7.26 -0.85
CA GLN A 129 15.09 6.95 0.47
C GLN A 129 14.89 5.46 0.83
N PRO A 130 15.85 4.80 1.49
CA PRO A 130 15.63 3.51 2.11
C PRO A 130 14.49 3.56 3.14
N ALA A 131 13.69 2.50 3.25
CA ALA A 131 12.58 2.45 4.20
C ALA A 131 13.01 2.69 5.66
N GLU A 132 14.19 2.21 6.03
CA GLU A 132 14.78 2.34 7.38
C GLU A 132 15.04 3.79 7.79
N THR A 133 15.20 4.71 6.83
CA THR A 133 15.48 6.13 7.10
C THR A 133 14.22 7.00 7.09
N ILE A 134 13.05 6.43 6.76
CA ILE A 134 11.78 7.14 6.70
C ILE A 134 11.11 7.11 8.06
N SER A 135 10.82 8.30 8.62
CA SER A 135 10.01 8.41 9.84
C SER A 135 8.54 8.17 9.51
N MET A 136 8.04 6.99 9.84
CA MET A 136 6.62 6.65 9.65
C MET A 136 5.70 7.57 10.45
N ALA A 137 6.08 7.93 11.68
CA ALA A 137 5.31 8.87 12.50
C ALA A 137 5.14 10.22 11.79
N LYS A 138 6.23 10.81 11.28
CA LYS A 138 6.18 12.09 10.57
C LYS A 138 5.36 11.99 9.29
N LEU A 139 5.51 10.88 8.55
CA LEU A 139 4.76 10.65 7.32
C LEU A 139 3.26 10.59 7.59
N LEU A 140 2.83 9.82 8.59
CA LEU A 140 1.44 9.71 8.99
C LEU A 140 0.87 11.05 9.50
N THR A 141 1.64 11.79 10.29
CA THR A 141 1.23 13.14 10.74
C THR A 141 0.97 14.06 9.54
N LEU A 142 1.89 14.13 8.58
CA LEU A 142 1.70 14.94 7.38
C LEU A 142 0.49 14.50 6.55
N LEU A 143 0.26 13.19 6.42
CA LEU A 143 -0.92 12.67 5.73
C LEU A 143 -2.23 13.12 6.40
N PHE A 144 -2.31 13.07 7.74
CA PHE A 144 -3.49 13.52 8.47
C PHE A 144 -3.68 15.04 8.37
N GLU A 145 -2.61 15.82 8.54
CA GLU A 145 -2.64 17.28 8.40
C GLU A 145 -3.16 17.71 7.02
N VAL A 146 -2.69 17.07 5.94
CA VAL A 146 -3.16 17.34 4.58
C VAL A 146 -4.59 16.89 4.37
N THR A 147 -4.97 15.74 4.95
CA THR A 147 -6.36 15.25 4.86
C THR A 147 -7.32 16.25 5.52
N GLU A 148 -6.95 16.80 6.67
CA GLU A 148 -7.75 17.80 7.41
C GLU A 148 -7.78 19.15 6.67
N LEU A 149 -6.62 19.65 6.25
CA LEU A 149 -6.49 20.95 5.58
C LEU A 149 -7.31 21.06 4.28
N PHE A 150 -7.49 19.93 3.58
CA PHE A 150 -8.20 19.88 2.30
C PHE A 150 -9.57 19.20 2.38
N ASP A 151 -10.14 19.06 3.58
CA ASP A 151 -11.46 18.47 3.83
C ASP A 151 -11.65 17.12 3.10
N MET A 152 -10.60 16.29 3.09
CA MET A 152 -10.60 15.06 2.30
C MET A 152 -11.60 14.05 2.84
N ALA A 153 -12.53 13.62 1.99
CA ALA A 153 -13.47 12.55 2.33
C ALA A 153 -12.74 11.21 2.32
N THR A 154 -12.50 10.65 3.50
CA THR A 154 -11.88 9.33 3.65
C THR A 154 -12.85 8.23 3.20
N ARG A 155 -12.43 7.42 2.23
CA ARG A 155 -13.17 6.20 1.85
C ARG A 155 -12.74 5.02 2.73
N PRO A 156 -13.68 4.23 3.29
CA PRO A 156 -13.35 3.08 4.13
C PRO A 156 -12.39 2.10 3.45
N GLU A 157 -12.55 1.85 2.16
CA GLU A 157 -11.70 0.91 1.40
C GLU A 157 -10.25 1.39 1.30
N LEU A 158 -10.03 2.71 1.27
CA LEU A 158 -8.69 3.31 1.24
C LEU A 158 -8.03 3.33 2.61
N ILE A 159 -8.81 3.53 3.68
CA ILE A 159 -8.32 3.37 5.05
C ILE A 159 -7.86 1.93 5.29
N LEU A 160 -8.64 0.94 4.83
CA LEU A 160 -8.27 -0.47 4.95
C LEU A 160 -6.98 -0.78 4.20
N LEU A 161 -6.78 -0.18 3.02
CA LEU A 161 -5.56 -0.34 2.24
C LEU A 161 -4.35 0.36 2.89
N GLN A 162 -4.55 1.51 3.55
CA GLN A 162 -3.52 2.19 4.34
C GLN A 162 -3.07 1.39 5.56
N LYS A 163 -3.91 0.49 6.10
CA LYS A 163 -3.53 -0.39 7.20
C LYS A 163 -2.53 -1.49 6.78
N THR A 164 -2.45 -1.75 5.48
CA THR A 164 -1.62 -2.82 4.88
C THR A 164 -0.26 -2.34 4.38
N MET A 165 -0.11 -1.03 4.13
CA MET A 165 1.13 -0.40 3.66
C MET A 165 2.00 0.04 4.84
#